data_AF-A0A8K0R572-F1
#
_entry.id   AF-A0A8K0R572-F1
#
_cell.length_a   1.000
_cell.length_b   1.000
_cell.length_c   1.000
_cell.angle_alpha   90.00
_cell.angle_beta   90.00
_cell.angle_gamma   90.00
#
_symmetry.space_group_name_H-M   'P 1'
#
loop_
_entity.id
_entity.type
_entity.pdbx_description
1 polymer ?
#
loop_
_entity_poly.entity_id
_entity_poly.type
_entity_poly.pdbx_seq_one_letter_code
_entity_poly.pdbx_strand_id
1 'polypeptide(L)'
;MQSAIYACTRPVIDPNDDTVQEVTAFHRLSNLRCQSTPQLLQFMETAVRPGTHKEGIARGFLVIILMTKVPGVQLSYQAVCAMSKAKRDEAREAFREALEDVWACGVQPNDSTLRNIVWDEQHRKCYIVDLEDCRVVDVNATPPEFCDEEYRSWGLGEASHE
;
A
#
# COMPACT_ATOMS: atom_id res chain seq x y z
N MET A 1 5.90 18.32 27.82
CA MET A 1 5.36 16.96 27.66
C MET A 1 3.85 16.92 27.94
N GLN A 2 3.36 17.40 29.09
CA GLN A 2 1.91 17.50 29.39
C GLN A 2 1.10 18.33 28.38
N SER A 3 1.70 19.41 27.83
CA SER A 3 1.05 20.27 26.82
C SER A 3 0.84 19.58 25.47
N ALA A 4 1.72 18.67 25.07
CA ALA A 4 1.60 17.91 23.82
C ALA A 4 0.50 16.86 23.92
N ILE A 5 0.41 16.15 25.06
CA ILE A 5 -0.67 15.19 25.33
C ILE A 5 -2.04 15.88 25.33
N TYR A 6 -2.14 17.10 25.88
CA TYR A 6 -3.38 17.88 25.86
C TYR A 6 -3.76 18.40 24.45
N ALA A 7 -2.78 18.58 23.57
CA ALA A 7 -3.06 18.92 22.17
C ALA A 7 -3.69 17.73 21.43
N CYS A 8 -3.26 16.49 21.72
CA CYS A 8 -3.83 15.27 21.14
C CYS A 8 -5.28 14.98 21.56
N THR A 9 -5.82 15.68 22.56
CA THR A 9 -7.24 15.55 22.97
C THR A 9 -8.14 16.61 22.34
N ARG A 10 -7.59 17.55 21.55
CA ARG A 10 -8.40 18.53 20.84
C ARG A 10 -9.04 17.86 19.62
N PRO A 11 -10.33 18.14 19.34
CA PRO A 11 -10.95 17.67 18.11
C PRO A 11 -10.16 18.22 16.92
N VAL A 12 -9.69 17.33 16.05
CA VAL A 12 -9.27 17.70 14.70
C VAL A 12 -10.52 17.91 13.85
N ILE A 13 -10.45 18.80 12.86
CA ILE A 13 -11.56 19.09 11.94
C ILE A 13 -11.35 18.47 10.54
N ASP A 14 -10.17 17.91 10.31
CA ASP A 14 -9.78 17.23 9.08
C ASP A 14 -9.22 15.83 9.41
N PRO A 15 -9.34 14.84 8.51
CA PRO A 15 -8.63 13.57 8.61
C PRO A 15 -7.10 13.77 8.64
N ASN A 16 -6.34 12.74 9.00
CA ASN A 16 -4.88 12.82 8.83
C ASN A 16 -4.54 12.89 7.32
N ASP A 17 -3.42 13.55 7.00
CA ASP A 17 -3.00 13.74 5.62
C ASP A 17 -2.75 12.40 4.90
N ASP A 18 -2.28 11.39 5.63
CA ASP A 18 -2.05 10.03 5.13
C ASP A 18 -3.34 9.37 4.63
N THR A 19 -4.45 9.47 5.37
CA THR A 19 -5.76 8.95 4.94
C THR A 19 -6.25 9.68 3.68
N VAL A 20 -6.07 11.01 3.63
CA VAL A 20 -6.45 11.79 2.45
C VAL A 20 -5.62 11.38 1.22
N GLN A 21 -4.32 11.15 1.42
CA GLN A 21 -3.42 10.68 0.37
C GLN A 21 -3.77 9.26 -0.09
N GLU A 22 -4.07 8.34 0.83
CA GLU A 22 -4.45 6.97 0.48
C GLU A 22 -5.74 6.94 -0.36
N VAL A 23 -6.78 7.66 0.05
CA VAL A 23 -8.03 7.77 -0.74
C VAL A 23 -7.74 8.36 -2.13
N THR A 24 -6.88 9.39 -2.19
CA THR A 24 -6.47 10.02 -3.46
C THR A 24 -5.71 9.04 -4.34
N ALA A 25 -4.81 8.24 -3.78
CA ALA A 25 -4.04 7.23 -4.47
C ALA A 25 -4.95 6.16 -5.07
N PHE A 26 -5.86 5.58 -4.28
CA PHE A 26 -6.81 4.58 -4.76
C PHE A 26 -7.76 5.13 -5.84
N HIS A 27 -8.23 6.38 -5.70
CA HIS A 27 -9.01 7.03 -6.74
C HIS A 27 -8.23 7.13 -8.05
N ARG A 28 -6.96 7.56 -7.98
CA ARG A 28 -6.12 7.72 -9.16
C ARG A 28 -5.84 6.38 -9.83
N LEU A 29 -5.38 5.39 -9.06
CA LEU A 29 -5.06 4.06 -9.55
C LEU A 29 -6.26 3.43 -10.27
N SER A 30 -7.45 3.58 -9.71
CA SER A 30 -8.67 3.04 -10.31
C SER A 30 -9.10 3.80 -11.57
N ASN A 31 -8.99 5.13 -11.56
CA ASN A 31 -9.31 5.96 -12.73
C ASN A 31 -8.36 5.68 -13.91
N LEU A 32 -7.07 5.48 -13.62
CA LEU A 32 -6.06 5.12 -14.61
C LEU A 32 -6.03 3.61 -14.92
N ARG A 33 -6.86 2.82 -14.23
CA ARG A 33 -6.97 1.36 -14.40
C ARG A 33 -5.62 0.66 -14.20
N CYS A 34 -4.85 1.07 -13.19
CA CYS A 34 -3.67 0.34 -12.72
C CYS A 34 -4.06 -1.13 -12.54
N GLN A 35 -3.31 -2.04 -13.16
CA GLN A 35 -3.66 -3.46 -13.13
C GLN A 35 -3.10 -4.15 -11.90
N SER A 36 -2.16 -3.51 -11.20
CA SER A 36 -1.36 -4.11 -10.13
C SER A 36 -1.76 -3.66 -8.74
N THR A 37 -2.98 -3.15 -8.58
CA THR A 37 -3.55 -2.73 -7.29
C THR A 37 -5.03 -3.12 -7.17
N PRO A 38 -5.56 -3.24 -5.94
CA PRO A 38 -7.01 -3.30 -5.71
C PRO A 38 -7.71 -2.10 -6.36
N GLN A 39 -8.86 -2.34 -7.00
CA GLN A 39 -9.67 -1.27 -7.58
C GLN A 39 -10.63 -0.72 -6.53
N LEU A 40 -10.65 0.60 -6.38
CA LEU A 40 -11.59 1.32 -5.54
C LEU A 40 -13.00 1.14 -6.08
N LEU A 41 -13.90 0.64 -5.22
CA LEU A 41 -15.32 0.53 -5.52
C LEU A 41 -16.08 1.73 -4.95
N GLN A 42 -15.78 2.11 -3.71
CA GLN A 42 -16.35 3.27 -3.03
C GLN A 42 -15.53 3.61 -1.78
N PHE A 43 -15.65 4.83 -1.28
CA PHE A 43 -15.21 5.18 0.07
C PHE A 43 -16.30 5.95 0.81
N MET A 44 -16.23 5.95 2.14
CA MET A 44 -17.11 6.72 3.00
C MET A 44 -16.30 7.42 4.08
N GLU A 45 -16.59 8.69 4.29
CA GLU A 45 -16.04 9.49 5.38
C GLU A 45 -17.14 9.80 6.40
N THR A 46 -16.85 9.59 7.68
CA THR A 46 -17.81 9.89 8.75
C THR A 46 -17.11 10.17 10.08
N ALA A 47 -17.87 10.70 11.04
CA ALA A 47 -17.41 10.83 12.41
C ALA A 47 -17.62 9.51 13.17
N VAL A 48 -16.63 9.10 13.97
CA VAL A 48 -16.72 7.92 14.84
C VAL A 48 -17.84 8.16 15.87
N ARG A 49 -18.87 7.31 15.85
CA ARG A 49 -19.95 7.36 16.85
C ARG A 49 -19.48 6.68 18.14
N PRO A 50 -19.98 7.11 19.32
CA PRO A 50 -19.74 6.37 20.55
C PRO A 50 -20.17 4.90 20.41
N GLY A 51 -19.28 3.98 20.79
CA GLY A 51 -19.52 2.54 20.69
C GLY A 51 -19.26 1.92 19.31
N THR A 52 -18.75 2.66 18.32
CA THR A 52 -18.37 2.09 17.01
C THR A 52 -17.21 1.09 17.12
N HIS A 53 -16.16 1.42 17.87
CA HIS A 53 -15.01 0.53 18.11
C HIS A 53 -14.42 0.82 19.49
N LYS A 54 -13.83 -0.21 20.14
CA LYS A 54 -13.22 -0.09 21.47
C LYS A 54 -12.04 0.90 21.52
N GLU A 55 -11.35 1.07 20.40
CA GLU A 55 -10.23 2.02 20.22
C GLU A 55 -10.68 3.29 19.46
N GLY A 56 -11.96 3.39 19.11
CA GLY A 56 -12.49 4.54 18.38
C GLY A 56 -12.56 5.80 19.24
N ILE A 57 -11.95 6.88 18.78
CA ILE A 57 -12.07 8.19 19.43
C ILE A 57 -13.41 8.79 19.00
N ALA A 58 -14.38 8.88 19.92
CA ALA A 58 -15.69 9.46 19.63
C ALA A 58 -15.54 10.88 19.04
N ARG A 59 -16.26 11.14 17.94
CA ARG A 59 -16.17 12.36 17.11
C ARG A 59 -14.85 12.53 16.34
N GLY A 60 -13.93 11.56 16.39
CA GLY A 60 -12.80 11.49 15.47
C GLY A 60 -13.24 11.12 14.06
N PHE A 61 -12.28 11.06 13.12
CA PHE A 61 -12.53 10.68 11.73
C PHE A 61 -12.50 9.18 11.52
N LEU A 62 -13.40 8.69 10.68
CA LEU A 62 -13.43 7.34 10.19
C LEU A 62 -13.58 7.39 8.66
N VAL A 63 -12.60 6.83 7.97
CA VAL A 63 -12.66 6.59 6.54
C VAL A 63 -12.73 5.09 6.31
N ILE A 64 -13.71 4.65 5.53
CA ILE A 64 -13.87 3.26 5.12
C ILE A 64 -13.67 3.20 3.62
N ILE A 65 -12.62 2.49 3.19
CA ILE A 65 -12.32 2.26 1.79
C ILE A 65 -12.82 0.86 1.41
N LEU A 66 -13.68 0.79 0.41
CA LEU A 66 -14.17 -0.45 -0.17
C LEU A 66 -13.48 -0.68 -1.52
N MET A 67 -12.74 -1.77 -1.63
CA MET A 67 -11.96 -2.12 -2.80
C MET A 67 -12.17 -3.58 -3.21
N THR A 68 -11.82 -3.93 -4.44
CA THR A 68 -11.82 -5.32 -4.91
C THR A 68 -10.80 -6.14 -4.15
N LYS A 69 -11.14 -7.38 -3.77
CA LYS A 69 -10.15 -8.34 -3.29
C LYS A 69 -9.31 -8.86 -4.47
N VAL A 70 -7.99 -8.72 -4.39
CA VAL A 70 -7.06 -9.32 -5.34
C VAL A 70 -6.83 -10.82 -5.05
N PRO A 71 -6.57 -11.65 -6.06
CA PRO A 71 -6.18 -13.05 -5.88
C PRO A 71 -4.75 -13.16 -5.31
N GLY A 72 -4.39 -14.35 -4.83
CA GLY A 72 -3.04 -14.65 -4.36
C GLY A 72 -2.87 -14.67 -2.84
N VAL A 73 -1.62 -14.70 -2.41
CA VAL A 73 -1.22 -14.79 -1.01
C VAL A 73 -0.24 -13.68 -0.69
N GLN A 74 -0.46 -13.01 0.44
CA GLN A 74 0.43 -12.00 0.96
C GLN A 74 1.82 -12.59 1.22
N LEU A 75 2.87 -11.94 0.74
CA LEU A 75 4.23 -12.39 0.98
C LEU A 75 4.62 -12.19 2.44
N SER A 76 5.46 -13.10 2.90
CA SER A 76 6.14 -13.05 4.18
C SER A 76 7.56 -13.57 3.99
N TYR A 77 8.45 -13.24 4.91
CA TYR A 77 9.82 -13.73 4.87
C TYR A 77 9.86 -15.27 4.79
N GLN A 78 9.06 -15.96 5.62
CA GLN A 78 8.99 -17.42 5.62
C GLN A 78 8.48 -17.96 4.28
N ALA A 79 7.48 -17.33 3.67
CA ALA A 79 6.96 -17.74 2.36
C ALA A 79 8.01 -17.59 1.26
N VAL A 80 8.71 -16.44 1.22
CA VAL A 80 9.78 -16.18 0.24
C VAL A 80 10.93 -17.16 0.42
N CYS A 81 11.41 -17.40 1.66
CA CYS A 81 12.48 -18.36 1.93
C CYS A 81 12.11 -19.80 1.54
N ALA A 82 10.83 -20.18 1.65
CA ALA A 82 10.35 -21.50 1.26
C ALA A 82 10.22 -21.69 -0.26
N MET A 83 10.20 -20.62 -1.06
CA MET A 83 10.15 -20.72 -2.52
C MET A 83 11.48 -21.23 -3.10
N SER A 84 11.41 -21.97 -4.22
CA SER A 84 12.60 -22.28 -5.01
C SER A 84 13.20 -20.99 -5.59
N LYS A 85 14.49 -21.01 -5.96
CA LYS A 85 15.13 -19.85 -6.60
C LYS A 85 14.35 -19.36 -7.82
N ALA A 86 14.01 -20.27 -8.74
CA ALA A 86 13.23 -19.94 -9.93
C ALA A 86 11.89 -19.25 -9.59
N LYS A 87 11.16 -19.74 -8.58
CA LYS A 87 9.88 -19.14 -8.17
C LYS A 87 10.06 -17.77 -7.49
N ARG A 88 11.15 -17.58 -6.72
CA ARG A 88 11.49 -16.26 -6.18
C ARG A 88 11.83 -15.28 -7.29
N ASP A 89 12.60 -15.71 -8.29
CA ASP A 89 12.98 -14.86 -9.42
C ASP A 89 11.73 -14.45 -10.23
N GLU A 90 10.77 -15.36 -10.41
CA GLU A 90 9.46 -15.04 -11.02
C GLU A 90 8.64 -14.04 -10.19
N ALA A 91 8.54 -14.24 -8.87
CA ALA A 91 7.82 -13.32 -8.00
C ALA A 91 8.48 -11.93 -7.95
N ARG A 92 9.82 -11.88 -7.99
CA ARG A 92 10.60 -10.64 -8.08
C ARG A 92 10.30 -9.88 -9.36
N GLU A 93 10.34 -10.56 -10.50
CA GLU A 93 10.04 -9.90 -11.77
C GLU A 93 8.60 -9.38 -11.83
N ALA A 94 7.63 -10.17 -11.36
CA ALA A 94 6.25 -9.73 -11.28
C ALA A 94 6.04 -8.57 -10.29
N PHE A 95 6.82 -8.52 -9.21
CA PHE A 95 6.84 -7.38 -8.29
C PHE A 95 7.38 -6.11 -8.96
N ARG A 96 8.48 -6.22 -9.71
CA ARG A 96 9.03 -5.11 -10.50
C ARG A 96 7.98 -4.51 -11.42
N GLU A 97 7.33 -5.37 -12.22
CA GLU A 97 6.25 -4.94 -13.13
C GLU A 97 5.10 -4.28 -12.38
N ALA A 98 4.70 -4.82 -11.22
CA ALA A 98 3.64 -4.27 -10.39
C ALA A 98 3.99 -2.88 -9.83
N LEU A 99 5.22 -2.68 -9.35
CA LEU A 99 5.67 -1.41 -8.80
C LEU A 99 5.80 -0.35 -9.90
N GLU A 100 6.33 -0.72 -11.07
CA GLU A 100 6.40 0.17 -12.23
C GLU A 100 5.01 0.60 -12.73
N ASP A 101 4.01 -0.30 -12.73
CA ASP A 101 2.62 0.01 -13.09
C ASP A 101 1.99 1.02 -12.10
N VAL A 102 2.29 0.88 -10.80
CA VAL A 102 1.86 1.83 -9.76
C VAL A 102 2.55 3.20 -9.94
N TRP A 103 3.85 3.22 -10.21
CA TRP A 103 4.61 4.45 -10.47
C TRP A 103 4.16 5.17 -11.73
N ALA A 104 3.84 4.43 -12.80
CA ALA A 104 3.29 4.99 -14.03
C ALA A 104 1.94 5.69 -13.80
N CYS A 105 1.21 5.31 -12.75
CA CYS A 105 -0.01 5.97 -12.31
C CYS A 105 0.25 7.19 -11.40
N GLY A 106 1.51 7.58 -11.17
CA GLY A 106 1.88 8.72 -10.32
C GLY A 106 1.62 8.49 -8.84
N VAL A 107 1.70 7.24 -8.37
CA VAL A 107 1.62 6.86 -6.95
C VAL A 107 2.93 6.21 -6.56
N GLN A 108 3.52 6.60 -5.43
CA GLN A 108 4.80 6.09 -4.94
C GLN A 108 4.62 5.60 -3.50
N PRO A 109 4.50 4.28 -3.26
CA PRO A 109 4.42 3.73 -1.91
C PRO A 109 5.75 3.95 -1.18
N ASN A 110 5.67 4.35 0.09
CA ASN A 110 6.83 4.47 0.97
C ASN A 110 6.93 3.27 1.95
N ASP A 111 5.80 2.68 2.37
CA ASP A 111 5.79 1.46 3.20
C ASP A 111 6.21 0.23 2.39
N SER A 112 7.52 0.08 2.24
CA SER A 112 8.16 -0.97 1.44
C SER A 112 8.30 -2.25 2.25
N THR A 113 7.21 -2.96 2.52
CA THR A 113 7.24 -4.21 3.29
C THR A 113 6.66 -5.39 2.51
N LEU A 114 7.18 -6.60 2.75
CA LEU A 114 6.70 -7.83 2.10
C LEU A 114 5.18 -8.05 2.30
N ARG A 115 4.63 -7.59 3.42
CA ARG A 115 3.19 -7.71 3.72
C ARG A 115 2.32 -6.88 2.76
N ASN A 116 2.90 -5.88 2.09
CA ASN A 116 2.20 -5.02 1.15
C ASN A 116 2.28 -5.57 -0.29
N ILE A 117 2.83 -6.78 -0.46
CA ILE A 117 2.89 -7.50 -1.73
C ILE A 117 2.01 -8.74 -1.65
N VAL A 118 1.05 -8.86 -2.56
CA VAL A 118 0.26 -10.09 -2.76
C VAL A 118 0.76 -10.79 -4.02
N TRP A 119 1.25 -12.02 -3.86
CA TRP A 119 1.70 -12.87 -4.97
C TRP A 119 0.60 -13.80 -5.43
N ASP A 120 0.17 -13.64 -6.68
CA ASP A 120 -0.73 -14.55 -7.39
C ASP A 120 0.08 -15.49 -8.29
N GLU A 121 0.42 -16.66 -7.73
CA GLU A 121 1.17 -17.69 -8.44
C GLU A 121 0.46 -18.21 -9.69
N GLN A 122 -0.87 -18.27 -9.69
CA GLN A 122 -1.63 -18.81 -10.81
C GLN A 122 -1.49 -17.93 -12.06
N HIS A 123 -1.51 -16.61 -11.87
CA HIS A 123 -1.40 -15.63 -12.95
C HIS A 123 0.02 -15.06 -13.09
N ARG A 124 0.96 -15.50 -12.25
CA ARG A 124 2.35 -15.02 -12.18
C ARG A 124 2.42 -13.50 -12.03
N LYS A 125 1.63 -12.95 -11.11
CA LYS A 125 1.43 -11.51 -10.94
C LYS A 125 1.53 -11.08 -9.48
N CYS A 126 2.11 -9.91 -9.25
CA CYS A 126 2.06 -9.24 -7.95
C CYS A 126 1.02 -8.12 -7.93
N TYR A 127 0.49 -7.87 -6.74
CA TYR A 127 -0.32 -6.69 -6.45
C TYR A 127 0.32 -5.92 -5.29
N ILE A 128 0.40 -4.60 -5.43
CA ILE A 128 0.76 -3.70 -4.35
C ILE A 128 -0.53 -3.33 -3.60
N VAL A 129 -0.52 -3.53 -2.29
CA VAL A 129 -1.65 -3.23 -1.39
C VAL A 129 -1.18 -2.32 -0.26
N ASP A 130 -2.11 -1.82 0.54
CA ASP A 130 -1.83 -1.02 1.74
C ASP A 130 -1.05 0.28 1.42
N LEU A 131 -1.78 1.28 0.92
CA LEU A 131 -1.20 2.54 0.42
C LEU A 131 -1.30 3.67 1.47
N GLU A 132 -1.34 3.31 2.75
CA GLU A 132 -1.49 4.24 3.87
C GLU A 132 -0.33 5.25 3.96
N ASP A 133 0.89 4.84 3.58
CA ASP A 133 2.05 5.72 3.45
C ASP A 133 2.51 5.73 1.98
N CYS A 134 1.94 6.63 1.19
CA CYS A 134 2.33 6.87 -0.18
C CYS A 134 2.38 8.35 -0.53
N ARG A 135 3.11 8.66 -1.60
CA ARG A 135 3.13 9.98 -2.24
C ARG A 135 2.41 9.94 -3.56
N VAL A 136 1.50 10.89 -3.77
CA VAL A 136 0.84 11.12 -5.06
C VAL A 136 1.57 12.25 -5.79
N VAL A 137 2.17 11.96 -6.94
CA VAL A 137 2.99 12.90 -7.75
C VAL A 137 2.29 13.24 -9.08
N ASP A 138 2.78 14.20 -9.87
CA ASP A 138 2.19 14.43 -11.21
C ASP A 138 2.37 13.18 -12.09
N VAL A 139 1.29 12.71 -12.73
CA VAL A 139 1.31 11.55 -13.63
C VAL A 139 2.16 11.80 -14.88
N ASN A 140 2.38 13.07 -15.25
CA ASN A 140 3.26 13.44 -16.36
C ASN A 140 4.72 13.59 -15.94
N ALA A 141 5.03 13.53 -14.64
CA ALA A 141 6.41 13.48 -14.18
C ALA A 141 7.04 12.15 -14.58
N THR A 142 8.33 12.16 -14.87
CA THR A 142 9.08 10.93 -15.12
C THR A 142 8.98 10.03 -13.89
N PRO A 143 8.48 8.77 -14.02
CA PRO A 143 8.43 7.84 -12.90
C PRO A 143 9.86 7.48 -12.45
N PRO A 144 10.04 7.02 -11.21
CA PRO A 144 11.32 6.50 -10.76
C PRO A 144 11.80 5.37 -11.68
N GLU A 145 13.11 5.28 -11.89
CA GLU A 145 13.72 4.13 -12.55
C GLU A 145 13.86 3.00 -11.52
N PHE A 146 13.40 1.80 -11.88
CA PHE A 146 13.53 0.66 -11.00
C PHE A 146 15.01 0.25 -10.87
N CYS A 147 15.43 -0.09 -9.65
CA CYS A 147 16.78 -0.59 -9.40
C CYS A 147 16.77 -1.70 -8.34
N ASP A 148 17.89 -2.42 -8.21
CA ASP A 148 18.01 -3.54 -7.26
C ASP A 148 17.81 -3.15 -5.79
N GLU A 149 17.94 -1.86 -5.47
CA GLU A 149 17.65 -1.38 -4.11
C GLU A 149 16.16 -1.54 -3.77
N GLU A 150 15.27 -1.47 -4.74
CA GLU A 150 13.83 -1.71 -4.52
C GLU A 150 13.56 -3.15 -4.11
N TYR A 151 14.32 -4.12 -4.62
CA TYR A 151 14.23 -5.48 -4.09
C TYR A 151 14.65 -5.53 -2.63
N ARG A 152 15.69 -4.81 -2.22
CA ARG A 152 16.15 -4.82 -0.82
C ARG A 152 15.17 -4.11 0.11
N SER A 153 14.69 -2.91 -0.27
CA SER A 153 13.77 -2.13 0.55
C SER A 153 12.48 -2.91 0.82
N TRP A 154 11.95 -3.61 -0.18
CA TRP A 154 10.75 -4.44 -0.05
C TRP A 154 10.98 -5.84 0.53
N GLY A 155 12.21 -6.19 0.94
CA GLY A 155 12.54 -7.50 1.53
C GLY A 155 12.58 -8.66 0.53
N LEU A 156 12.68 -8.36 -0.76
CA LEU A 156 12.84 -9.31 -1.87
C LEU A 156 14.30 -9.45 -2.35
N GLY A 157 15.27 -8.82 -1.68
CA GLY A 157 16.70 -8.90 -2.00
C GLY A 157 17.19 -10.35 -2.09
N GLU A 158 18.22 -10.61 -2.90
CA GLU A 158 18.80 -11.96 -2.91
C GLU A 158 19.39 -12.20 -1.52
N ALA A 159 19.03 -13.32 -0.89
CA ALA A 159 19.66 -13.71 0.37
C ALA A 159 21.15 -13.88 0.10
N SER A 160 21.99 -13.11 0.80
CA SER A 160 23.42 -13.37 0.87
C SER A 160 23.59 -14.80 1.38
N HIS A 161 24.02 -15.70 0.50
CA HIS A 161 24.55 -16.98 0.94
C HIS A 161 25.91 -16.71 1.58
N GLU A 162 25.92 -16.41 2.88
CA GLU A 162 27.11 -16.53 3.74
C GLU A 162 26.99 -17.80 4.60
#